data_AF-A0A0T5ZIS8-F1
#
_entry.id   AF-A0A0T5ZIS8-F1
#
_cell.length_a   1.000
_cell.length_b   1.000
_cell.length_c   1.000
_cell.angle_alpha   90.00
_cell.angle_beta   90.00
_cell.angle_gamma   90.00
#
_symmetry.space_group_name_H-M   'P 1'
#
loop_
_entity.id
_entity.type
_entity.pdbx_description
1 polymer ?
#
loop_
_entity_poly.entity_id
_entity_poly.type
_entity_poly.pdbx_seq_one_letter_code
_entity_poly.pdbx_strand_id
1 'polypeptide(L)'
;MRRLLVSLIILISFTSLSFAQGMMQKKQGQMGMKGQGMMGGMHSMMYSMMVHHVLMKANTLDLTDTQKQDLVNVREKYLYPTVRKEADFKISHMKIMDMLQDPNFDSAKVKAEIKVSNDINLEMANMSVDALAAIRNAIGVENFKKANVMMPMMSGGMMMGEEEKEEMMEEKPAQEKKEDSGEHEEHH
;
A
#
# COMPACT_ATOMS: atom_id res chain seq x y z
N MET A 1 29.30 -5.66 -61.05
CA MET A 1 29.23 -6.21 -59.68
C MET A 1 29.17 -5.15 -58.56
N ARG A 2 29.92 -4.03 -58.63
CA ARG A 2 29.86 -2.98 -57.58
C ARG A 2 28.48 -2.31 -57.39
N ARG A 3 27.69 -2.12 -58.46
CA ARG A 3 26.34 -1.51 -58.38
C ARG A 3 25.27 -2.44 -57.78
N LEU A 4 25.47 -3.75 -57.87
CA LEU A 4 24.58 -4.75 -57.25
C LEU A 4 24.85 -4.88 -55.75
N LEU A 5 26.12 -4.78 -55.33
CA LEU A 5 26.50 -4.78 -53.92
C LEU A 5 25.96 -3.57 -53.15
N VAL A 6 25.97 -2.38 -53.76
CA VAL A 6 25.44 -1.16 -53.11
C VAL A 6 23.91 -1.23 -52.92
N SER A 7 23.18 -1.83 -53.87
CA SER A 7 21.72 -2.00 -53.75
C SER A 7 21.34 -3.03 -52.68
N LEU A 8 22.17 -4.07 -52.48
CA LEU A 8 21.95 -5.07 -51.44
C LEU A 8 22.13 -4.50 -50.01
N ILE A 9 23.11 -3.61 -49.82
CA ILE A 9 23.41 -2.96 -48.54
C ILE A 9 22.30 -1.97 -48.13
N ILE A 10 21.74 -1.23 -49.10
CA ILE A 10 20.62 -0.31 -48.84
C ILE A 10 19.36 -1.08 -48.45
N LEU A 11 19.11 -2.27 -49.04
CA LEU A 11 17.93 -3.07 -48.73
C LEU A 11 17.98 -3.69 -47.31
N ILE A 12 19.16 -4.10 -46.84
CA ILE A 12 19.38 -4.64 -45.49
C ILE A 12 19.19 -3.55 -44.41
N SER A 13 19.39 -2.28 -44.77
CA SER A 13 19.29 -1.14 -43.84
C SER A 13 17.85 -0.75 -43.48
N PHE A 14 16.85 -1.11 -44.30
CA PHE A 14 15.44 -0.83 -44.01
C PHE A 14 14.75 -1.93 -43.18
N THR A 15 15.26 -3.16 -43.20
CA THR A 15 14.66 -4.27 -42.44
C THR A 15 14.96 -4.24 -40.94
N SER A 16 15.99 -3.51 -40.51
CA SER A 16 16.31 -3.33 -39.09
C SER A 16 15.44 -2.26 -38.40
N LEU A 17 14.85 -1.32 -39.14
CA LEU A 17 13.97 -0.29 -38.57
C LEU A 17 12.56 -0.85 -38.23
N SER A 18 12.03 -1.75 -39.06
CA SER A 18 10.71 -2.36 -38.84
C SER A 18 10.66 -3.38 -37.69
N PHE A 19 11.81 -3.93 -37.27
CA PHE A 19 11.87 -4.86 -36.13
C PHE A 19 12.12 -4.15 -34.78
N ALA A 20 12.63 -2.91 -34.80
CA ALA A 20 12.75 -2.08 -33.60
C ALA A 20 11.43 -1.39 -33.22
N GLN A 21 10.61 -1.01 -34.21
CA GLN A 21 9.33 -0.35 -33.97
C GLN A 21 8.23 -1.33 -33.49
N GLY A 22 8.27 -2.59 -33.93
CA GLY A 22 7.34 -3.64 -33.50
C GLY A 22 7.55 -4.18 -32.07
N MET A 23 8.76 -4.01 -31.50
CA MET A 23 9.04 -4.38 -30.11
C MET A 23 8.83 -3.24 -29.11
N MET A 24 8.90 -1.97 -29.54
CA MET A 24 8.54 -0.85 -28.67
C MET A 24 7.01 -0.71 -28.50
N GLN A 25 6.22 -1.03 -29.51
CA GLN A 25 4.76 -0.87 -29.43
C GLN A 25 4.05 -1.94 -28.59
N LYS A 26 4.68 -3.12 -28.39
CA LYS A 26 4.14 -4.19 -27.52
C LYS A 26 4.53 -4.08 -26.05
N LYS A 27 5.50 -3.24 -25.68
CA LYS A 27 5.86 -2.98 -24.28
C LYS A 27 5.18 -1.75 -23.68
N GLN A 28 4.52 -0.93 -24.49
CA GLN A 28 3.83 0.28 -24.01
C GLN A 28 2.35 0.04 -23.65
N GLY A 29 1.80 -1.15 -23.91
CA GLY A 29 0.42 -1.50 -23.59
C GLY A 29 0.22 -2.35 -22.33
N GLN A 30 1.29 -2.69 -21.60
CA GLN A 30 1.20 -3.67 -20.50
C GLN A 30 2.26 -3.51 -19.40
N MET A 31 2.88 -2.35 -19.26
CA MET A 31 3.64 -2.01 -18.05
C MET A 31 2.79 -1.14 -17.12
N GLY A 32 2.30 -1.74 -16.04
CA GLY A 32 2.38 -1.06 -14.75
C GLY A 32 1.11 -0.56 -14.06
N MET A 33 -0.11 -0.73 -14.60
CA MET A 33 -1.33 -0.44 -13.81
C MET A 33 -1.56 -1.41 -12.62
N LYS A 34 -0.70 -2.42 -12.45
CA LYS A 34 -0.86 -3.46 -11.43
C LYS A 34 -0.14 -3.21 -10.10
N GLY A 35 0.65 -2.13 -9.97
CA GLY A 35 1.44 -1.86 -8.75
C GLY A 35 1.28 -0.47 -8.14
N GLN A 36 0.95 0.55 -8.94
CA GLN A 36 0.88 1.93 -8.45
C GLN A 36 -0.48 2.30 -7.83
N GLY A 37 -1.55 1.60 -8.19
CA GLY A 37 -2.91 1.89 -7.67
C GLY A 37 -3.21 1.36 -6.26
N MET A 38 -2.44 0.37 -5.78
CA MET A 38 -2.69 -0.28 -4.49
C MET A 38 -2.07 0.49 -3.31
N MET A 39 -0.83 0.99 -3.46
CA MET A 39 -0.13 1.70 -2.37
C MET A 39 -0.71 3.09 -2.08
N GLY A 40 -1.14 3.84 -3.11
CA GLY A 40 -1.70 5.18 -2.92
C GLY A 40 -3.09 5.20 -2.26
N GLY A 41 -3.90 4.16 -2.50
CA GLY A 41 -5.24 4.04 -1.88
C GLY A 41 -5.19 3.67 -0.40
N MET A 42 -4.16 2.94 0.02
CA MET A 42 -4.08 2.39 1.37
C MET A 42 -3.78 3.45 2.44
N HIS A 43 -2.96 4.45 2.12
CA HIS A 43 -2.70 5.57 3.03
C HIS A 43 -3.94 6.46 3.21
N SER A 44 -4.71 6.68 2.13
CA SER A 44 -5.90 7.52 2.17
C SER A 44 -7.02 6.95 3.02
N MET A 45 -7.20 5.62 3.06
CA MET A 45 -8.29 4.97 3.80
C MET A 45 -7.94 4.66 5.26
N MET A 46 -6.78 5.12 5.74
CA MET A 46 -6.25 4.71 7.05
C MET A 46 -7.12 5.23 8.21
N TYR A 47 -7.61 6.47 8.11
CA TYR A 47 -8.30 7.14 9.21
C TYR A 47 -9.71 6.60 9.41
N SER A 48 -10.51 6.50 8.34
CA SER A 48 -11.86 5.96 8.41
C SER A 48 -11.84 4.48 8.80
N MET A 49 -10.89 3.69 8.29
CA MET A 49 -10.74 2.28 8.63
C MET A 49 -10.42 2.09 10.12
N MET A 50 -9.51 2.89 10.68
CA MET A 50 -9.19 2.84 12.11
C MET A 50 -10.42 3.14 12.97
N VAL A 51 -11.12 4.25 12.69
CA VAL A 51 -12.33 4.64 13.43
C VAL A 51 -13.43 3.57 13.28
N HIS A 52 -13.65 3.09 12.05
CA HIS A 52 -14.63 2.05 11.77
C HIS A 52 -14.32 0.75 12.52
N HIS A 53 -13.04 0.35 12.59
CA HIS A 53 -12.62 -0.83 13.32
C HIS A 53 -12.99 -0.75 14.80
N VAL A 54 -12.64 0.36 15.45
CA VAL A 54 -12.94 0.56 16.88
C VAL A 54 -14.45 0.57 17.12
N LEU A 55 -15.23 1.24 16.25
CA LEU A 55 -16.70 1.23 16.32
C LEU A 55 -17.27 -0.18 16.19
N MET A 56 -16.77 -0.98 15.24
CA MET A 56 -17.20 -2.36 15.04
C MET A 56 -16.92 -3.22 16.27
N LYS A 57 -15.72 -3.10 16.86
CA LYS A 57 -15.37 -3.83 18.10
C LYS A 57 -16.19 -3.35 19.29
N ALA A 58 -16.43 -2.06 19.43
CA ALA A 58 -17.26 -1.51 20.49
C ALA A 58 -18.70 -2.05 20.44
N ASN A 59 -19.29 -2.23 19.26
CA ASN A 59 -20.63 -2.80 19.11
C ASN A 59 -20.74 -4.27 19.55
N THR A 60 -19.62 -4.99 19.69
CA THR A 60 -19.62 -6.38 20.20
C THR A 60 -19.59 -6.46 21.72
N LEU A 61 -19.44 -5.32 22.40
CA LEU A 61 -19.45 -5.24 23.85
C LEU A 61 -20.88 -5.16 24.38
N ASP A 62 -21.05 -5.55 25.64
CA ASP A 62 -22.30 -5.37 26.35
C ASP A 62 -22.47 -3.90 26.74
N LEU A 63 -23.07 -3.13 25.82
CA LEU A 63 -23.31 -1.69 25.94
C LEU A 63 -24.79 -1.41 26.17
N THR A 64 -25.08 -0.35 26.93
CA THR A 64 -26.44 0.16 27.08
C THR A 64 -26.95 0.75 25.77
N ASP A 65 -28.27 0.90 25.63
CA ASP A 65 -28.87 1.49 24.43
C ASP A 65 -28.42 2.94 24.21
N THR A 66 -28.24 3.71 25.28
CA THR A 66 -27.67 5.07 25.22
C THR A 66 -26.26 5.04 24.63
N GLN A 67 -25.40 4.15 25.11
CA GLN A 67 -24.02 4.03 24.59
C GLN A 67 -24.00 3.62 23.12
N LYS A 68 -24.87 2.68 22.71
CA LYS A 68 -25.02 2.30 21.30
C LYS A 68 -25.46 3.48 20.44
N GLN A 69 -26.41 4.28 20.93
CA GLN A 69 -26.87 5.48 20.22
C GLN A 69 -25.75 6.52 20.10
N ASP A 70 -24.94 6.71 21.13
CA ASP A 70 -23.78 7.60 21.08
C ASP A 70 -22.76 7.14 20.03
N LEU A 71 -22.52 5.82 19.90
CA LEU A 71 -21.65 5.26 18.85
C LEU A 71 -22.22 5.47 17.44
N VAL A 72 -23.55 5.48 17.27
CA VAL A 72 -24.19 5.85 15.99
C VAL A 72 -23.94 7.32 15.68
N ASN A 73 -24.08 8.20 16.67
CA ASN A 73 -23.82 9.64 16.51
C ASN A 73 -22.35 9.91 16.12
N VAL A 74 -21.40 9.13 16.64
CA VAL A 74 -19.99 9.22 16.22
C VAL A 74 -19.83 8.89 14.73
N ARG A 75 -20.56 7.92 14.18
CA ARG A 75 -20.48 7.57 12.75
C ARG A 75 -20.91 8.73 11.88
N GLU A 76 -22.06 9.31 12.19
CA GLU A 76 -22.65 10.42 11.45
C GLU A 76 -21.74 11.66 11.50
N LYS A 77 -21.20 11.96 12.69
CA LYS A 77 -20.40 13.17 12.89
C LYS A 77 -18.98 13.07 12.37
N TYR A 78 -18.35 11.90 12.46
CA TYR A 78 -16.93 11.74 12.15
C TYR A 78 -16.64 10.71 11.05
N LEU A 79 -17.19 9.50 11.14
CA LEU A 79 -16.83 8.43 10.20
C LEU A 79 -17.21 8.78 8.75
N TYR A 80 -18.48 9.12 8.49
CA TYR A 80 -18.92 9.40 7.11
C TYR A 80 -18.27 10.66 6.53
N PRO A 81 -18.11 11.76 7.29
CA PRO A 81 -17.34 12.91 6.82
C PRO A 81 -15.87 12.59 6.53
N THR A 82 -15.20 11.77 7.35
CA THR A 82 -13.82 11.33 7.07
C THR A 82 -13.76 10.56 5.74
N VAL A 83 -14.65 9.60 5.49
CA VAL A 83 -14.69 8.86 4.20
C VAL A 83 -14.82 9.80 2.99
N ARG A 84 -15.60 10.88 3.10
CA ARG A 84 -15.71 11.89 2.03
C ARG A 84 -14.38 12.61 1.81
N LYS A 85 -13.69 12.99 2.88
CA LYS A 85 -12.37 13.64 2.79
C LYS A 85 -11.29 12.71 2.25
N GLU A 86 -11.38 11.41 2.49
CA GLU A 86 -10.46 10.43 1.90
C GLU A 86 -10.61 10.41 0.36
N ALA A 87 -11.83 10.59 -0.15
CA ALA A 87 -12.06 10.76 -1.58
C ALA A 87 -11.48 12.09 -2.10
N ASP A 88 -11.65 13.20 -1.37
CA ASP A 88 -11.06 14.50 -1.72
C ASP A 88 -9.53 14.44 -1.75
N PHE A 89 -8.91 13.77 -0.76
CA PHE A 89 -7.49 13.52 -0.70
C PHE A 89 -7.01 12.72 -1.91
N LYS A 90 -7.73 11.64 -2.26
CA LYS A 90 -7.41 10.83 -3.46
C LYS A 90 -7.50 11.67 -4.74
N ILE A 91 -8.50 12.54 -4.87
CA ILE A 91 -8.63 13.47 -6.00
C ILE A 91 -7.45 14.43 -6.07
N SER A 92 -7.05 15.04 -4.95
CA SER A 92 -5.89 15.93 -4.91
C SER A 92 -4.60 15.20 -5.29
N HIS A 93 -4.42 13.97 -4.80
CA HIS A 93 -3.28 13.13 -5.18
C HIS A 93 -3.25 12.81 -6.68
N MET A 94 -4.40 12.49 -7.29
CA MET A 94 -4.51 12.28 -8.74
C MET A 94 -4.12 13.55 -9.51
N LYS A 95 -4.60 14.73 -9.10
CA LYS A 95 -4.24 16.00 -9.74
C LYS A 95 -2.74 16.28 -9.69
N ILE A 96 -2.09 15.99 -8.57
CA ILE A 96 -0.63 16.13 -8.43
C ILE A 96 0.08 15.24 -9.47
N MET A 97 -0.35 13.99 -9.59
CA MET A 97 0.23 13.04 -10.55
C MET A 97 -0.04 13.48 -11.99
N ASP A 98 -1.24 13.98 -12.31
CA ASP A 98 -1.58 14.48 -13.64
C ASP A 98 -0.74 15.72 -14.00
N MET A 99 -0.51 16.64 -13.06
CA MET A 99 0.39 17.79 -13.29
C MET A 99 1.81 17.35 -13.58
N LEU A 100 2.32 16.33 -12.87
CA LEU A 100 3.69 15.83 -13.01
C LEU A 100 3.91 14.97 -14.26
N GLN A 101 2.85 14.58 -14.98
CA GLN A 101 2.98 13.91 -16.28
C GLN A 101 3.47 14.86 -17.38
N ASP A 102 3.27 16.17 -17.24
CA ASP A 102 3.81 17.19 -18.15
C ASP A 102 5.31 17.42 -17.87
N PRO A 103 6.23 17.19 -18.82
CA PRO A 103 7.66 17.48 -18.65
C PRO A 103 7.96 18.96 -18.35
N ASN A 104 7.05 19.87 -18.69
CA ASN A 104 7.16 21.31 -18.44
C ASN A 104 6.23 21.81 -17.33
N PHE A 105 5.88 20.94 -16.37
CA PHE A 105 4.96 21.26 -15.29
C PHE A 105 5.34 22.54 -14.53
N ASP A 106 4.32 23.25 -14.07
CA ASP A 106 4.48 24.41 -13.21
C ASP A 106 4.73 23.96 -11.76
N SER A 107 5.97 24.08 -11.31
CA SER A 107 6.37 23.69 -9.96
C SER A 107 5.62 24.43 -8.84
N ALA A 108 5.14 25.67 -9.08
CA ALA A 108 4.39 26.42 -8.08
C ALA A 108 2.97 25.85 -7.93
N LYS A 109 2.33 25.47 -9.04
CA LYS A 109 1.00 24.82 -9.01
C LYS A 109 1.04 23.45 -8.34
N VAL A 110 2.07 22.64 -8.65
CA VAL A 110 2.25 21.34 -7.99
C VAL A 110 2.39 21.51 -6.48
N LYS A 111 3.22 22.45 -6.02
CA LYS A 111 3.40 22.73 -4.58
C LYS A 111 2.11 23.23 -3.92
N ALA A 112 1.32 24.04 -4.62
CA ALA A 112 0.03 24.50 -4.11
C ALA A 112 -0.96 23.35 -3.92
N GLU A 113 -1.05 22.42 -4.88
CA GLU A 113 -1.92 21.23 -4.77
C GLU A 113 -1.41 20.27 -3.68
N ILE A 114 -0.09 20.08 -3.53
CA ILE A 114 0.49 19.32 -2.42
C ILE A 114 0.06 19.90 -1.07
N LYS A 115 0.04 21.23 -0.94
CA LYS A 115 -0.43 21.89 0.30
C LYS A 115 -1.89 21.56 0.57
N VAL A 116 -2.76 21.63 -0.44
CA VAL A 116 -4.18 21.23 -0.33
C VAL A 116 -4.30 19.78 0.14
N SER A 117 -3.55 18.86 -0.48
CA SER A 117 -3.55 17.44 -0.09
C SER A 117 -3.12 17.25 1.38
N ASN A 118 -2.11 17.98 1.85
CA ASN A 118 -1.64 17.92 3.23
C ASN A 118 -2.64 18.51 4.22
N ASP A 119 -3.30 19.62 3.87
CA ASP A 119 -4.32 20.25 4.70
C ASP A 119 -5.52 19.30 4.90
N ILE A 120 -5.96 18.60 3.84
CA ILE A 120 -7.00 17.57 3.92
C ILE A 120 -6.53 16.41 4.83
N ASN A 121 -5.28 15.96 4.68
CA ASN A 121 -4.73 14.88 5.51
C ASN A 121 -4.71 15.24 7.00
N LEU A 122 -4.28 16.47 7.32
CA LEU A 122 -4.28 16.98 8.70
C LEU A 122 -5.70 17.04 9.28
N GLU A 123 -6.67 17.50 8.49
CA GLU A 123 -8.06 17.54 8.91
C GLU A 123 -8.61 16.14 9.23
N MET A 124 -8.35 15.15 8.36
CA MET A 124 -8.75 13.76 8.61
C MET A 124 -8.07 13.17 9.85
N ALA A 125 -6.78 13.47 10.07
CA ALA A 125 -6.06 13.04 11.26
C ALA A 125 -6.72 13.59 12.54
N ASN A 126 -7.04 14.89 12.56
CA ASN A 126 -7.74 15.53 13.68
C ASN A 126 -9.12 14.91 13.91
N MET A 127 -9.90 14.70 12.83
CA MET A 127 -11.21 14.05 12.92
C MET A 127 -11.12 12.63 13.49
N SER A 128 -10.05 11.89 13.18
CA SER A 128 -9.83 10.55 13.73
C SER A 128 -9.56 10.59 15.23
N VAL A 129 -8.76 11.56 15.70
CA VAL A 129 -8.47 11.75 17.13
C VAL A 129 -9.76 12.10 17.88
N ASP A 130 -10.55 13.02 17.34
CA ASP A 130 -11.84 13.42 17.92
C ASP A 130 -12.83 12.25 17.96
N ALA A 131 -12.90 11.45 16.89
CA ALA A 131 -13.74 10.27 16.84
C ALA A 131 -13.34 9.24 17.90
N LEU A 132 -12.05 8.92 18.02
CA LEU A 132 -11.55 7.98 19.03
C LEU A 132 -11.81 8.49 20.45
N ALA A 133 -11.63 9.79 20.70
CA ALA A 133 -11.97 10.41 21.97
C ALA A 133 -13.48 10.32 22.27
N ALA A 134 -14.33 10.57 21.27
CA ALA A 134 -15.77 10.48 21.41
C ALA A 134 -16.24 9.03 21.70
N ILE A 135 -15.66 8.03 21.01
CA ILE A 135 -15.92 6.62 21.29
C ILE A 135 -15.52 6.29 22.73
N ARG A 136 -14.30 6.67 23.15
CA ARG A 136 -13.81 6.42 24.51
C ARG A 136 -14.74 7.02 25.56
N ASN A 137 -15.23 8.24 25.33
CA ASN A 137 -16.14 8.91 26.25
C ASN A 137 -17.51 8.20 26.31
N ALA A 138 -18.01 7.68 25.19
CA ALA A 138 -19.29 6.97 25.15
C ALA A 138 -19.24 5.62 25.89
N ILE A 139 -18.20 4.81 25.66
CA ILE A 139 -18.15 3.43 26.19
C ILE A 139 -17.33 3.28 27.46
N GLY A 140 -16.57 4.31 27.84
CA GLY A 140 -15.64 4.29 28.97
C GLY A 140 -14.27 3.71 28.62
N VAL A 141 -13.27 4.03 29.44
CA VAL A 141 -11.86 3.69 29.19
C VAL A 141 -11.62 2.19 29.08
N GLU A 142 -12.26 1.37 29.92
CA GLU A 142 -12.03 -0.08 29.93
C GLU A 142 -12.62 -0.77 28.69
N ASN A 143 -13.82 -0.38 28.27
CA ASN A 143 -14.40 -0.88 27.02
C ASN A 143 -13.66 -0.35 25.79
N PHE A 144 -13.16 0.89 25.86
CA PHE A 144 -12.32 1.43 24.80
C PHE A 144 -11.02 0.65 24.63
N LYS A 145 -10.34 0.25 25.71
CA LYS A 145 -9.15 -0.63 25.62
C LYS A 145 -9.45 -1.95 24.89
N LYS A 146 -10.62 -2.55 25.16
CA LYS A 146 -11.07 -3.79 24.49
C LYS A 146 -11.40 -3.57 23.01
N ALA A 147 -11.94 -2.40 22.68
CA ALA A 147 -12.33 -2.05 21.32
C ALA A 147 -11.15 -1.57 20.45
N ASN A 148 -10.17 -0.90 21.06
CA ASN A 148 -9.01 -0.29 20.40
C ASN A 148 -7.83 -1.26 20.27
N VAL A 149 -8.11 -2.49 19.84
CA VAL A 149 -7.07 -3.47 19.51
C VAL A 149 -6.66 -3.23 18.06
N MET A 150 -5.36 -3.11 17.78
CA MET A 150 -4.88 -2.83 16.43
C MET A 150 -5.23 -3.97 15.47
N MET A 151 -5.63 -3.60 14.24
CA MET A 151 -5.78 -4.53 13.13
C MET A 151 -4.43 -5.23 12.85
N PRO A 152 -4.38 -6.57 12.73
CA PRO A 152 -3.16 -7.32 12.43
C PRO A 152 -2.43 -6.84 11.17
N MET A 153 -3.15 -6.26 10.20
CA MET A 153 -2.57 -5.71 8.96
C MET A 153 -1.59 -4.55 9.17
N MET A 154 -1.59 -3.88 10.35
CA MET A 154 -0.68 -2.77 10.64
C MET A 154 0.58 -3.17 11.43
N SER A 155 0.66 -4.42 11.93
CA SER A 155 1.80 -4.86 12.75
C SER A 155 2.94 -5.50 11.96
N GLY A 156 2.92 -5.43 10.63
CA GLY A 156 3.98 -5.99 9.77
C GLY A 156 4.14 -7.51 9.85
N GLY A 157 3.21 -8.22 10.48
CA GLY A 157 3.20 -9.68 10.52
C GLY A 157 2.39 -10.22 9.36
N MET A 158 3.06 -10.77 8.34
CA MET A 158 2.42 -11.79 7.51
C MET A 158 2.00 -12.92 8.46
N MET A 159 0.70 -13.06 8.73
CA MET A 159 0.19 -14.32 9.25
C MET A 159 0.33 -15.34 8.11
N MET A 160 1.50 -15.97 8.03
CA MET A 160 1.67 -17.22 7.28
C MET A 160 0.68 -18.23 7.85
N GLY A 161 -0.10 -18.86 6.98
CA GLY A 161 -1.01 -19.93 7.38
C GLY A 161 -0.22 -21.07 8.04
N GLU A 162 -0.85 -21.81 8.95
CA GLU A 162 -0.18 -22.93 9.64
C GLU A 162 0.33 -23.99 8.64
N GLU A 163 -0.37 -24.17 7.52
CA GLU A 163 0.02 -25.07 6.43
C GLU A 163 1.33 -24.63 5.72
N GLU A 164 1.55 -23.33 5.54
CA GLU A 164 2.77 -22.81 4.90
C GLU A 164 4.01 -22.89 5.80
N LYS A 165 3.82 -23.02 7.13
CA LYS A 165 4.93 -23.24 8.08
C LYS A 165 5.43 -24.68 8.07
N GLU A 166 4.55 -25.64 7.81
CA GLU A 166 4.90 -27.06 7.77
C GLU A 166 5.67 -27.39 6.48
N GLU A 167 5.23 -26.89 5.31
CA GLU A 167 5.94 -27.13 4.04
C GLU A 167 7.40 -26.63 4.06
N MET A 168 7.69 -25.50 4.71
CA MET A 168 9.06 -24.99 4.82
C MET A 168 9.94 -25.70 5.85
N MET A 169 9.36 -26.49 6.76
CA MET A 169 10.15 -27.34 7.66
C MET A 169 10.48 -28.70 7.06
N GLU A 170 9.73 -29.14 6.04
CA GLU A 170 9.98 -30.41 5.34
C GLU A 170 11.04 -30.30 4.23
N GLU A 171 11.29 -29.11 3.65
CA GLU A 171 12.38 -28.90 2.69
C GLU A 171 13.73 -28.57 3.36
N LYS A 172 14.27 -29.51 4.14
CA LYS A 172 15.73 -29.61 4.32
C LYS A 172 16.24 -30.79 3.49
N PRO A 173 17.02 -30.58 2.40
CA PRO A 173 17.68 -31.69 1.77
C PRO A 173 18.75 -32.24 2.72
N ALA A 174 18.56 -33.50 3.12
CA ALA A 174 19.57 -34.31 3.72
C ALA A 174 20.75 -34.46 2.73
N GLN A 175 21.92 -33.99 3.12
CA GLN A 175 23.17 -34.60 2.68
C GLN A 175 23.99 -34.99 3.91
N GLU A 176 24.03 -36.30 4.12
CA GLU A 176 24.97 -37.06 4.93
C GLU A 176 26.42 -36.67 4.58
N LYS A 177 27.30 -36.36 5.54
CA LYS A 177 28.02 -37.23 6.51
C LYS A 177 29.23 -37.96 5.91
N LYS A 178 30.30 -38.01 6.73
CA LYS A 178 31.50 -38.89 6.79
C LYS A 178 32.81 -38.18 6.43
N GLU A 179 33.94 -38.38 7.09
CA GLU A 179 34.41 -39.17 8.26
C GLU A 179 35.84 -38.61 8.52
N ASP A 180 36.19 -38.22 9.74
CA ASP A 180 36.85 -39.02 10.79
C ASP A 180 38.40 -39.12 10.68
N SER A 181 39.00 -39.07 11.88
CA SER A 181 40.30 -39.56 12.32
C SER A 181 41.55 -38.70 12.15
N GLY A 182 42.27 -38.52 13.27
CA GLY A 182 43.73 -38.40 13.26
C GLY A 182 44.31 -37.42 14.28
N GLU A 183 44.84 -37.95 15.37
CA GLU A 183 45.58 -37.28 16.45
C GLU A 183 46.96 -36.71 16.03
N HIS A 184 47.59 -36.00 16.99
CA HIS A 184 49.02 -35.63 17.11
C HIS A 184 49.49 -34.41 16.30
N GLU A 185 50.32 -33.49 16.81
CA GLU A 185 51.16 -33.43 18.01
C GLU A 185 51.58 -31.96 18.20
N GLU A 186 51.97 -31.58 19.43
CA GLU A 186 52.75 -30.38 19.72
C GLU A 186 54.09 -30.40 18.95
N HIS A 187 54.66 -29.22 18.62
CA HIS A 187 56.05 -28.86 18.92
C HIS A 187 56.47 -27.54 18.25
N HIS A 188 56.94 -26.62 19.11
CA HIS A 188 57.84 -25.47 18.90
C HIS A 188 57.38 -24.23 18.12
#